data_AF-A0A3B0T322-F1
#
_entry.id   AF-A0A3B0T322-F1
#
_cell.length_a   1.000
_cell.length_b   1.000
_cell.length_c   1.000
_cell.angle_alpha   90.00
_cell.angle_beta   90.00
_cell.angle_gamma   90.00
#
_symmetry.space_group_name_H-M   'P 1'
#
loop_
_entity.id
_entity.type
_entity.pdbx_description
1 polymer ?
#
loop_
_entity_poly.entity_id
_entity_poly.type
_entity_poly.pdbx_seq_one_letter_code
_entity_poly.pdbx_strand_id
1 'polypeptide(L)'
;MKEIMKYIFISITLLFIGCNSEIKKPEKVEKLYTYNIDDKLKELGIELTEPKLPKGVNIVLTVQSNNLIYLSGNGPILPNGDRITGKVGSDLSIEQGYAAARQTA
;
A
#
# COMPACT_ATOMS: atom_id res chain seq x y z
N MET A 1 -28.07 -53.57 -16.50
CA MET A 1 -28.72 -52.25 -16.33
C MET A 1 -28.61 -51.70 -14.91
N LYS A 2 -28.85 -52.49 -13.85
CA LYS A 2 -28.74 -52.03 -12.45
C LYS A 2 -27.34 -51.53 -12.06
N GLU A 3 -26.29 -52.26 -12.45
CA GLU A 3 -24.90 -51.84 -12.17
C GLU A 3 -24.50 -50.57 -12.92
N ILE A 4 -24.91 -50.42 -14.18
CA ILE A 4 -24.65 -49.20 -14.98
C ILE A 4 -25.34 -47.99 -14.35
N MET A 5 -26.58 -48.15 -13.89
CA MET A 5 -27.31 -47.09 -13.21
C MET A 5 -26.67 -46.72 -11.85
N LYS A 6 -26.08 -47.70 -11.16
CA LYS A 6 -25.33 -47.49 -9.91
C LYS A 6 -24.04 -46.68 -10.14
N TYR A 7 -23.28 -46.98 -11.19
CA TYR A 7 -22.08 -46.22 -11.55
C TYR A 7 -22.40 -44.80 -12.04
N ILE A 8 -23.51 -44.63 -12.77
CA ILE A 8 -24.01 -43.30 -13.17
C ILE A 8 -24.40 -42.50 -11.92
N PHE A 9 -25.08 -43.12 -10.95
CA PHE A 9 -25.46 -42.45 -9.70
C PHE A 9 -24.24 -42.07 -8.85
N ILE A 10 -23.22 -42.94 -8.77
CA ILE A 10 -21.96 -42.67 -8.06
C ILE A 10 -21.18 -41.53 -8.75
N SER A 11 -21.11 -41.55 -10.09
CA SER A 11 -20.47 -40.49 -10.88
C SER A 11 -21.16 -39.14 -10.72
N ILE A 12 -22.49 -39.11 -10.68
CA ILE A 12 -23.28 -37.88 -10.47
C ILE A 12 -23.07 -37.34 -9.05
N THR A 13 -22.98 -38.21 -8.05
CA THR A 13 -22.76 -37.79 -6.64
C THR A 13 -21.37 -37.18 -6.43
N LEU A 14 -20.34 -37.70 -7.11
CA LEU A 14 -18.97 -37.15 -7.06
C LEU A 14 -18.84 -35.77 -7.73
N LEU A 15 -19.73 -35.43 -8.67
CA LEU A 15 -19.77 -34.13 -9.34
C LEU A 15 -20.34 -32.99 -8.47
N PHE A 16 -21.16 -33.31 -7.45
CA PHE A 16 -21.76 -32.32 -6.55
C PHE A 16 -20.91 -31.97 -5.31
N ILE A 17 -19.75 -32.60 -5.12
CA ILE A 17 -18.81 -32.30 -4.02
C ILE A 17 -17.79 -31.22 -4.44
N GLY A 18 -17.94 -30.64 -5.64
CA GLY A 18 -17.12 -29.54 -6.13
C GLY A 18 -17.21 -28.29 -5.26
N CYS A 19 -16.20 -28.11 -4.39
CA CYS A 19 -15.77 -26.91 -3.69
C CYS A 19 -16.84 -25.81 -3.44
N ASN A 20 -17.43 -25.85 -2.25
CA ASN A 20 -18.04 -24.67 -1.64
C ASN A 20 -16.96 -23.89 -0.87
N SER A 21 -16.13 -23.14 -1.60
CA SER A 21 -15.17 -22.22 -0.99
C SER A 21 -15.89 -20.91 -0.69
N GLU A 22 -16.35 -20.73 0.55
CA GLU A 22 -16.77 -19.41 1.01
C GLU A 22 -15.58 -18.45 0.86
N ILE A 23 -15.72 -17.46 -0.01
CA ILE A 23 -14.81 -16.32 -0.04
C ILE A 23 -14.97 -15.65 1.32
N LYS A 24 -14.01 -15.85 2.22
CA LYS A 24 -13.96 -15.13 3.50
C LYS A 24 -14.07 -13.64 3.18
N LYS A 25 -15.21 -13.04 3.54
CA LYS A 25 -15.39 -11.59 3.50
C LYS A 25 -14.20 -10.97 4.25
N PRO A 26 -13.59 -9.88 3.73
CA PRO A 26 -12.46 -9.25 4.40
C PRO A 26 -12.89 -8.92 5.84
N GLU A 27 -12.15 -9.52 6.77
CA GLU A 27 -12.31 -9.35 8.21
C GLU A 27 -12.27 -7.85 8.53
N LYS A 28 -13.16 -7.40 9.44
CA LYS A 28 -13.20 -6.00 9.89
C LYS A 28 -11.79 -5.56 10.26
N VAL A 29 -11.23 -4.60 9.52
CA VAL A 29 -9.90 -4.06 9.81
C VAL A 29 -9.94 -3.45 11.20
N GLU A 30 -9.31 -4.12 12.16
CA GLU A 30 -9.16 -3.62 13.52
C GLU A 30 -8.42 -2.27 13.47
N LYS A 31 -8.91 -1.31 14.26
CA LYS A 31 -8.37 0.05 14.24
C LYS A 31 -6.93 0.03 14.79
N LEU A 32 -5.94 0.27 13.92
CA LEU A 32 -4.51 0.23 14.28
C LEU A 32 -4.11 1.24 15.37
N TYR A 33 -4.82 2.37 15.45
CA TYR A 33 -4.50 3.46 16.35
C TYR A 33 -5.70 3.89 17.19
N THR A 34 -5.44 4.28 18.44
CA THR A 34 -6.43 4.81 19.38
C THR A 34 -6.81 6.26 19.10
N TYR A 35 -6.03 6.97 18.28
CA TYR A 35 -6.23 8.38 17.92
C TYR A 35 -6.62 8.55 16.44
N ASN A 36 -7.03 9.76 16.06
CA ASN A 36 -7.30 10.15 14.68
C ASN A 36 -6.00 10.61 14.00
N ILE A 37 -5.65 10.02 12.86
CA ILE A 37 -4.43 10.32 12.12
C ILE A 37 -4.42 11.76 11.58
N ASP A 38 -5.54 12.25 11.07
CA ASP A 38 -5.64 13.60 10.51
C ASP A 38 -5.41 14.67 11.59
N ASP A 39 -5.91 14.43 12.79
CA ASP A 39 -5.68 15.33 13.93
C ASP A 39 -4.21 15.30 14.35
N LYS A 40 -3.56 14.14 14.32
CA LYS A 40 -2.13 14.03 14.64
C LYS A 40 -1.25 14.73 13.61
N LEU A 41 -1.58 14.63 12.33
CA LEU A 41 -0.88 15.35 11.26
C LEU A 41 -1.01 16.87 11.45
N LYS A 42 -2.20 17.37 11.79
CA LYS A 42 -2.43 18.79 12.10
C LYS A 42 -1.62 19.26 13.30
N GLU A 43 -1.60 18.49 14.40
CA GLU A 43 -0.80 18.80 15.60
C GLU A 43 0.69 18.93 15.27
N LEU A 44 1.19 18.06 14.38
CA LEU A 44 2.58 18.06 13.92
C LEU A 44 2.88 19.13 12.86
N GLY A 45 1.88 19.87 12.38
CA GLY A 45 2.02 20.82 11.28
C GLY A 45 2.43 20.14 9.97
N ILE A 46 1.89 18.96 9.68
CA ILE A 46 2.11 18.22 8.44
C ILE A 46 0.85 18.35 7.58
N GLU A 47 1.02 18.86 6.38
CA GLU A 47 0.00 18.87 5.34
C GLU A 47 0.36 17.84 4.28
N LEU A 48 -0.54 16.89 4.02
CA LEU A 48 -0.34 15.91 2.96
C LEU A 48 -0.67 16.56 1.62
N THR A 49 0.32 16.62 0.75
CA THR A 49 0.15 17.13 -0.61
C THR A 49 -0.07 16.00 -1.60
N GLU A 50 -0.68 16.29 -2.74
CA GLU A 50 -0.72 15.31 -3.82
C GLU A 50 0.71 14.98 -4.28
N PRO A 51 1.05 13.69 -4.43
CA PRO A 51 2.40 13.28 -4.78
C PRO A 51 2.78 13.83 -6.16
N LYS A 52 3.93 14.50 -6.22
CA LYS A 52 4.51 15.03 -7.47
C LYS A 52 5.77 14.26 -7.83
N LEU A 53 5.92 13.98 -9.12
CA LEU A 53 7.16 13.45 -9.68
C LEU A 53 7.96 14.57 -10.35
N PRO A 54 9.30 14.57 -10.22
CA PRO A 54 10.14 15.48 -10.98
C PRO A 54 9.99 15.26 -12.49
N LYS A 55 10.26 16.29 -13.28
CA LYS A 55 10.22 16.20 -14.75
C LYS A 55 11.15 15.08 -15.24
N GLY A 56 10.64 14.26 -16.16
CA GLY A 56 11.40 13.16 -16.77
C GLY A 56 11.50 11.89 -15.93
N VAL A 57 10.92 11.84 -14.73
CA VAL A 57 10.84 10.62 -13.92
C VAL A 57 9.58 9.84 -14.26
N ASN A 58 9.73 8.59 -14.71
CA ASN A 58 8.65 7.64 -14.90
C ASN A 58 8.80 6.49 -13.92
N ILE A 59 8.03 6.51 -12.83
CA ILE A 59 8.08 5.51 -11.77
C ILE A 59 6.67 5.18 -11.27
N VAL A 60 6.45 3.92 -10.93
CA VAL A 60 5.23 3.50 -10.23
C VAL A 60 5.38 3.88 -8.75
N LEU A 61 4.51 4.77 -8.26
CA LEU A 61 4.62 5.28 -6.88
C LEU A 61 4.35 4.20 -5.84
N THR A 62 3.36 3.34 -6.09
CA THR A 62 2.92 2.31 -5.16
C THR A 62 2.53 1.05 -5.91
N VAL A 63 2.84 -0.10 -5.32
CA VAL A 63 2.32 -1.41 -5.75
C VAL A 63 1.80 -2.17 -4.54
N GLN A 64 0.76 -2.96 -4.75
CA GLN A 64 0.19 -3.81 -3.71
C GLN A 64 0.42 -5.28 -4.04
N SER A 65 0.88 -6.04 -3.06
CA SER A 65 0.95 -7.51 -3.13
C SER A 65 0.26 -8.08 -1.89
N ASN A 66 -0.89 -8.74 -2.10
CA ASN A 66 -1.76 -9.20 -1.02
C ASN A 66 -2.15 -8.06 -0.07
N ASN A 67 -1.76 -8.17 1.21
CA ASN A 67 -2.01 -7.20 2.27
C ASN A 67 -0.84 -6.24 2.51
N LEU A 68 0.16 -6.21 1.62
CA LEU A 68 1.32 -5.33 1.71
C LEU A 68 1.27 -4.24 0.63
N ILE A 69 1.50 -2.99 1.04
CA ILE A 69 1.70 -1.84 0.15
C ILE A 69 3.18 -1.51 0.14
N TYR A 70 3.78 -1.51 -1.04
CA TYR A 70 5.17 -1.11 -1.26
C TYR A 70 5.18 0.27 -1.91
N LEU A 71 5.83 1.21 -1.24
CA LEU A 71 6.06 2.56 -1.75
C LEU A 71 7.41 2.60 -2.46
N SER A 72 7.48 3.27 -3.62
CA SER A 72 8.75 3.66 -4.22
C SER A 72 9.45 4.71 -3.34
N GLY A 73 10.74 4.94 -3.59
CA GLY A 73 11.51 5.94 -2.84
C GLY A 73 10.96 7.35 -3.06
N ASN A 74 10.53 8.01 -1.97
CA ASN A 74 10.11 9.40 -1.96
C ASN A 74 11.28 10.30 -1.52
N GLY A 75 11.66 11.24 -2.37
CA GLY A 75 12.67 12.25 -2.05
C GLY A 75 12.06 13.52 -1.48
N PRO A 76 12.89 14.48 -1.03
CA PRO A 76 12.43 15.77 -0.50
C PRO A 76 11.99 16.69 -1.63
N ILE A 77 10.83 16.41 -2.22
CA ILE A 77 10.24 17.15 -3.32
C ILE A 77 9.43 18.32 -2.75
N LEU A 78 9.74 19.53 -3.19
CA LEU A 78 9.05 20.75 -2.78
C LEU A 78 7.74 20.92 -3.57
N PRO A 79 6.79 21.76 -3.09
CA PRO A 79 5.51 21.98 -3.76
C PRO A 79 5.63 22.45 -5.22
N ASN A 80 6.74 23.11 -5.58
CA ASN A 80 7.03 23.57 -6.94
C ASN A 80 7.62 22.48 -7.85
N GLY A 81 7.91 21.27 -7.32
CA GLY A 81 8.49 20.14 -8.05
C GLY A 81 10.01 20.05 -8.00
N ASP A 82 10.69 21.03 -7.38
CA ASP A 82 12.13 20.98 -7.17
C ASP A 82 12.50 20.00 -6.05
N ARG A 83 13.78 19.64 -5.97
CA ARG A 83 14.30 18.73 -4.95
C ARG A 83 15.32 19.44 -4.09
N ILE A 84 15.27 19.21 -2.78
CA ILE A 84 16.40 19.51 -1.91
C ILE A 84 17.52 18.52 -2.26
N THR A 85 18.72 19.03 -2.56
CA THR A 85 19.87 18.24 -3.00
C THR A 85 21.13 18.67 -2.25
N GLY A 86 22.10 17.75 -2.16
CA GLY A 86 23.37 17.97 -1.45
C GLY A 86 23.65 16.89 -0.41
N LYS A 87 24.91 16.77 -0.01
CA LYS A 87 25.38 15.84 1.02
C LYS A 87 25.32 16.51 2.40
N VAL A 88 24.65 15.87 3.35
CA VAL A 88 24.64 16.31 4.76
C VAL A 88 26.07 16.27 5.34
N GLY A 89 26.46 17.33 6.04
CA GLY A 89 27.81 17.55 6.57
C GLY A 89 28.79 18.16 5.57
N SER A 90 28.38 18.41 4.33
CA SER A 90 29.15 19.13 3.31
C SER A 90 28.34 20.28 2.74
N ASP A 91 27.25 19.95 2.04
CA ASP A 91 26.41 20.90 1.32
C ASP A 91 25.17 21.29 2.15
N LEU A 92 24.76 20.40 3.06
CA LEU A 92 23.63 20.61 3.97
C LEU A 92 24.09 20.50 5.43
N SER A 93 23.55 21.36 6.30
CA SER A 93 23.65 21.17 7.75
C SER A 93 22.81 19.97 8.22
N ILE A 94 22.99 19.55 9.47
CA ILE A 94 22.17 18.47 10.06
C ILE A 94 20.69 18.88 10.10
N GLU A 95 20.42 20.12 10.48
CA GLU A 95 19.06 20.68 10.57
C GLU A 95 18.40 20.73 9.20
N GLN A 96 19.15 21.12 8.16
CA GLN A 96 18.67 21.08 6.78
C GLN A 96 18.41 19.64 6.32
N GLY A 97 19.26 18.69 6.72
CA GLY A 97 19.02 17.26 6.49
C GLY A 97 17.73 16.77 7.15
N TYR A 98 17.47 17.19 8.40
CA TYR A 98 16.23 16.86 9.11
C TYR A 98 15.00 17.45 8.41
N ALA A 99 15.07 18.72 7.98
CA ALA A 99 13.99 19.36 7.23
C ALA A 99 13.73 18.64 5.89
N ALA A 100 14.79 18.23 5.19
CA ALA A 100 14.66 17.44 3.97
C ALA A 100 14.01 16.08 4.23
N ALA A 101 14.43 15.36 5.28
CA ALA A 101 13.80 14.09 5.65
C ALA A 101 12.32 14.26 6.00
N ARG A 102 11.95 15.34 6.71
CA ARG A 102 10.55 15.64 7.01
C ARG A 102 9.71 15.91 5.75
N GLN A 103 10.33 16.42 4.69
CA GLN A 103 9.67 16.69 3.40
C GLN A 103 9.41 15.42 2.56
N THR A 104 9.93 14.25 2.95
CA THR A 104 9.68 13.00 2.22
C THR A 104 8.40 12.28 2.63
N ALA A 105 7.64 12.86 3.58
CA ALA A 105 6.41 12.31 4.14
C ALA A 105 5.20 12.50 3.22
#